data_AF-A0A1G1YYW3-F1
#
_entry.id   AF-A0A1G1YYW3-F1
#
_cell.length_a   1.000
_cell.length_b   1.000
_cell.length_c   1.000
_cell.angle_alpha   90.00
_cell.angle_beta   90.00
_cell.angle_gamma   90.00
#
_symmetry.space_group_name_H-M   'P 1'
#
loop_
_entity.id
_entity.type
_entity.pdbx_description
1 polymer ?
#
loop_
_entity_poly.entity_id
_entity_poly.type
_entity_poly.pdbx_seq_one_letter_code
_entity_poly.pdbx_strand_id
1 'polypeptide(L)'
;SEFQDHFEIYLKSENITHFHTYPRSPKMNAEIERFNRTLSEAFISRNRQLLAHDLDEFNRQLMDWLLWYNTRRPHWSIGLISPLRYIVNKLPAKESQMCWTSTPT
;
A
#
# COMPACT_ATOMS: atom_id res chain seq x y z
N SER A 1 0.72 1.29 -23.05
CA SER A 1 -0.64 0.77 -22.77
C SER A 1 -1.54 1.97 -22.76
N GLU A 2 -2.75 1.90 -23.31
CA GLU A 2 -3.68 3.04 -23.32
C GLU A 2 -3.89 3.65 -21.93
N PHE A 3 -3.94 2.82 -20.89
CA PHE A 3 -4.05 3.27 -19.49
C PHE A 3 -2.78 3.93 -18.93
N GLN A 4 -1.60 3.57 -19.45
CA GLN A 4 -0.33 4.15 -19.02
C GLN A 4 -0.26 5.62 -19.44
N ASP A 5 -0.65 5.93 -20.67
CA ASP A 5 -0.55 7.27 -21.24
C ASP A 5 -1.50 8.23 -20.52
N HIS A 6 -2.74 7.80 -20.24
CA HIS A 6 -3.69 8.56 -19.43
C HIS A 6 -3.21 8.80 -18.01
N PHE A 7 -2.59 7.79 -17.38
CA PHE A 7 -2.04 7.92 -16.04
C PHE A 7 -0.87 8.90 -15.99
N GLU A 8 0.04 8.86 -16.97
CA GLU A 8 1.16 9.80 -17.07
C GLU A 8 0.71 11.24 -17.29
N ILE A 9 -0.35 11.47 -18.08
CA ILE A 9 -0.94 12.79 -18.27
C ILE A 9 -1.48 13.32 -16.93
N TYR A 10 -2.21 12.50 -16.18
CA TYR A 10 -2.77 12.87 -14.89
C TYR A 10 -1.67 13.18 -13.85
N LEU A 11 -0.62 12.37 -13.78
CA LEU A 11 0.49 12.63 -12.85
C LEU A 11 1.21 13.94 -13.19
N LYS A 12 1.37 14.27 -14.48
CA LYS A 12 1.93 15.55 -14.91
C LYS A 12 1.04 16.72 -14.54
N SER A 13 -0.29 16.61 -14.68
CA SER A 13 -1.21 17.69 -14.29
C SER A 13 -1.21 17.94 -12.78
N GLU A 14 -1.07 16.88 -11.98
CA GLU A 14 -1.00 16.97 -10.51
C GLU A 14 0.41 17.25 -9.97
N ASN A 15 1.41 17.42 -10.86
CA ASN A 15 2.81 17.62 -10.50
C ASN A 15 3.36 16.51 -9.57
N ILE A 16 2.98 15.26 -9.83
CA ILE A 16 3.42 14.07 -9.09
C ILE A 16 4.54 13.37 -9.87
N THR A 17 5.70 13.19 -9.25
CA THR A 17 6.80 12.42 -9.82
C THR A 17 6.52 10.92 -9.73
N HIS A 18 6.50 10.24 -10.88
CA HIS A 18 6.35 8.78 -10.94
C HIS A 18 7.73 8.10 -10.83
N PHE A 19 7.87 7.16 -9.90
CA PHE A 19 9.06 6.33 -9.77
C PHE A 19 8.78 4.91 -10.25
N HIS A 20 9.70 4.38 -11.08
CA HIS A 20 9.66 2.99 -11.53
C HIS A 20 10.68 2.15 -10.77
N THR A 21 10.31 0.92 -10.44
CA THR A 21 11.27 -0.07 -9.94
C THR A 21 12.23 -0.49 -11.04
N TYR A 22 13.47 -0.80 -10.68
CA TYR A 22 14.43 -1.30 -11.65
C TYR A 22 14.00 -2.66 -12.24
N PRO A 23 14.29 -2.92 -13.52
CA PRO A 23 14.06 -4.22 -14.12
C PRO A 23 14.68 -5.34 -13.27
N ARG A 24 13.97 -6.47 -13.12
CA ARG A 24 14.42 -7.67 -12.38
C ARG A 24 14.76 -7.42 -10.90
N SER A 25 14.14 -6.42 -10.27
CA SER A 25 14.36 -6.09 -8.85
C SER A 25 13.12 -6.33 -7.98
N PRO A 26 12.66 -7.59 -7.82
CA PRO A 26 11.42 -7.90 -7.08
C PRO A 26 11.46 -7.46 -5.62
N LYS A 27 12.66 -7.41 -5.02
CA LYS A 27 12.86 -6.95 -3.64
C LYS A 27 12.37 -5.51 -3.40
N MET A 28 12.29 -4.67 -4.45
CA MET A 28 11.78 -3.31 -4.34
C MET A 28 10.27 -3.26 -4.03
N ASN A 29 9.53 -4.32 -4.39
CA ASN A 29 8.10 -4.44 -4.13
C ASN A 29 7.79 -5.35 -2.92
N ALA A 30 8.80 -5.81 -2.18
CA ALA A 30 8.63 -6.82 -1.13
C ALA A 30 7.63 -6.39 -0.04
N GLU A 31 7.58 -5.11 0.31
CA GLU A 31 6.65 -4.59 1.32
C GLU A 31 5.19 -4.62 0.84
N ILE A 32 4.92 -4.14 -0.38
CA ILE A 32 3.56 -4.16 -0.95
C ILE A 32 3.12 -5.60 -1.25
N GLU A 33 4.03 -6.47 -1.69
CA GLU A 33 3.74 -7.90 -1.90
C GLU A 33 3.39 -8.59 -0.58
N ARG A 34 4.12 -8.29 0.51
CA ARG A 34 3.81 -8.80 1.86
C ARG A 34 2.44 -8.32 2.33
N PHE A 35 2.10 -7.06 2.09
CA PHE A 35 0.77 -6.53 2.39
C PHE A 35 -0.31 -7.27 1.59
N ASN A 36 -0.15 -7.40 0.27
CA ASN A 36 -1.11 -8.08 -0.61
C ASN A 36 -1.34 -9.53 -0.21
N ARG A 37 -0.28 -10.25 0.19
CA ARG A 37 -0.40 -11.60 0.74
C ARG A 37 -1.21 -11.60 2.03
N THR A 38 -0.92 -10.68 2.95
CA THR A 38 -1.65 -10.55 4.23
C THR A 38 -3.13 -10.26 3.99
N LEU A 39 -3.47 -9.34 3.09
CA LEU A 39 -4.83 -9.02 2.69
C LEU A 39 -5.53 -10.26 2.09
N SER A 40 -4.83 -10.98 1.21
CA SER A 40 -5.37 -12.16 0.56
C SER A 40 -5.70 -13.27 1.56
N GLU A 41 -4.78 -13.58 2.47
CA GLU A 41 -4.92 -14.66 3.45
C GLU A 41 -5.91 -14.30 4.57
N ALA A 42 -5.85 -13.06 5.07
CA ALA A 42 -6.63 -12.64 6.22
C ALA A 42 -8.07 -12.21 5.88
N PHE A 43 -8.30 -11.70 4.66
CA PHE A 43 -9.59 -11.14 4.27
C PHE A 43 -10.15 -11.79 3.00
N ILE A 44 -9.47 -11.67 1.86
CA ILE A 44 -10.05 -12.04 0.55
C ILE A 44 -10.44 -13.52 0.51
N SER A 45 -9.57 -14.41 0.98
CA SER A 45 -9.81 -15.86 0.98
C SER A 45 -11.08 -16.24 1.75
N ARG A 46 -11.37 -15.52 2.85
CA ARG A 46 -12.56 -15.76 3.69
C ARG A 46 -13.84 -15.16 3.12
N ASN A 47 -13.70 -14.08 2.34
CA ASN A 47 -14.81 -13.32 1.77
C ASN A 47 -15.02 -13.54 0.27
N ARG A 48 -14.48 -14.65 -0.29
CA ARG A 48 -14.61 -14.96 -1.73
C ARG A 48 -16.05 -15.05 -2.22
N GLN A 49 -16.97 -15.49 -1.37
CA GLN A 49 -18.40 -15.57 -1.73
C GLN A 49 -19.00 -14.17 -1.92
N LEU A 50 -18.68 -13.23 -1.03
CA LEU A 50 -19.08 -11.83 -1.17
C LEU A 50 -18.46 -11.22 -2.42
N LEU A 51 -17.17 -11.47 -2.66
CA LEU A 51 -16.50 -10.98 -3.88
C LEU A 51 -17.19 -11.44 -5.18
N ALA A 52 -17.79 -12.64 -5.19
CA ALA A 52 -18.45 -13.20 -6.37
C ALA A 52 -19.91 -12.73 -6.53
N HIS A 53 -20.60 -12.41 -5.44
CA HIS A 53 -22.07 -12.27 -5.44
C HIS A 53 -22.59 -10.95 -4.87
N ASP A 54 -21.80 -10.23 -4.06
CA ASP A 54 -22.16 -8.95 -3.45
C ASP A 54 -20.91 -8.09 -3.25
N LEU A 55 -20.54 -7.38 -4.32
CA LEU A 55 -19.33 -6.56 -4.36
C LEU A 55 -19.44 -5.34 -3.44
N ASP A 56 -20.64 -4.79 -3.25
CA ASP A 56 -20.86 -3.62 -2.40
C ASP A 56 -20.62 -3.98 -0.93
N GLU A 57 -21.16 -5.11 -0.49
CA GLU A 57 -20.90 -5.62 0.86
C GLU A 57 -19.44 -6.05 1.05
N PHE A 58 -18.82 -6.65 0.03
CA PHE A 58 -17.38 -6.95 0.06
C PHE A 58 -16.54 -5.69 0.27
N ASN A 59 -16.83 -4.62 -0.46
CA ASN A 59 -16.12 -3.35 -0.35
C ASN A 59 -16.31 -2.72 1.03
N ARG A 60 -17.53 -2.77 1.59
CA ARG A 60 -17.82 -2.26 2.94
C ARG A 60 -16.98 -2.99 3.99
N GLN A 61 -16.97 -4.33 3.95
CA GLN A 61 -16.17 -5.12 4.88
C GLN A 61 -14.66 -4.95 4.67
N LEU A 62 -14.22 -4.76 3.42
CA LEU A 62 -12.81 -4.50 3.11
C LEU A 62 -12.37 -3.18 3.73
N MET A 63 -13.20 -2.14 3.66
CA MET A 63 -12.93 -0.85 4.28
C MET A 63 -12.81 -0.97 5.80
N ASP A 64 -13.72 -1.70 6.45
CA ASP A 64 -13.65 -1.96 7.90
C ASP A 64 -12.34 -2.69 8.27
N TRP A 65 -11.95 -3.69 7.47
CA TRP A 65 -10.71 -4.43 7.67
C TRP A 65 -9.46 -3.55 7.49
N LEU A 66 -9.43 -2.70 6.46
CA LEU A 66 -8.33 -1.76 6.21
C LEU A 66 -8.21 -0.72 7.31
N LEU A 67 -9.34 -0.21 7.81
CA LEU A 67 -9.35 0.71 8.94
C LEU A 67 -8.75 0.03 10.18
N TRP A 68 -9.17 -1.19 10.50
CA TRP A 68 -8.58 -1.96 11.59
C TRP A 68 -7.08 -2.21 11.38
N TYR A 69 -6.67 -2.64 10.18
CA TYR A 69 -5.27 -2.92 9.84
C TYR A 69 -4.38 -1.71 10.06
N ASN A 70 -4.79 -0.54 9.57
CA ASN A 70 -3.98 0.68 9.64
C ASN A 70 -4.03 1.36 11.01
N THR A 71 -5.16 1.27 11.75
CA THR A 71 -5.36 2.05 12.98
C THR A 71 -5.15 1.27 14.26
N ARG A 72 -5.37 -0.05 14.26
CA ARG A 72 -5.42 -0.87 15.49
C ARG A 72 -4.48 -2.06 15.48
N ARG A 73 -4.23 -2.70 14.33
CA ARG A 73 -3.43 -3.92 14.26
C ARG A 73 -2.00 -3.66 14.77
N PRO A 74 -1.48 -4.44 15.72
CA PRO A 74 -0.09 -4.32 16.16
C PRO A 74 0.87 -4.97 15.15
N HIS A 75 1.99 -4.32 14.87
CA HIS A 75 3.01 -4.81 13.94
C HIS A 75 4.36 -5.00 14.65
N TRP A 76 4.91 -6.20 14.58
CA TRP A 76 6.17 -6.56 15.25
C TRP A 76 7.36 -5.71 14.83
N SER A 77 7.49 -5.40 13.53
CA SER A 77 8.61 -4.62 12.98
C SER A 77 8.67 -3.17 13.49
N ILE A 78 7.56 -2.65 14.03
CA ILE A 78 7.44 -1.26 14.50
C ILE A 78 7.16 -1.18 16.01
N GLY A 79 7.45 -2.25 16.77
CA GLY A 79 7.31 -2.24 18.23
C GLY A 79 5.86 -2.39 18.70
N LEU A 80 5.06 -3.20 18.00
CA LEU A 80 3.68 -3.55 18.35
C LEU A 80 2.70 -2.37 18.36
N ILE A 81 3.01 -1.29 17.66
CA ILE A 81 2.06 -0.20 17.38
C ILE A 81 1.40 -0.39 16.01
N SER A 82 0.33 0.36 15.74
CA SER A 82 -0.34 0.38 14.44
C SER A 82 0.40 1.23 13.41
N PRO A 83 0.25 0.94 12.11
CA PRO A 83 0.89 1.71 11.04
C PRO A 83 0.61 3.22 11.13
N LEU A 84 -0.65 3.61 11.38
CA LEU A 84 -1.02 5.02 11.52
C LEU A 84 -0.31 5.68 12.71
N ARG A 85 -0.25 4.99 13.85
CA ARG A 85 0.46 5.51 15.04
C ARG A 85 1.95 5.67 14.79
N TYR A 86 2.56 4.75 14.05
CA TYR A 86 3.96 4.89 13.64
C TYR A 86 4.17 6.12 12.77
N ILE A 87 3.33 6.31 11.74
CA ILE A 87 3.39 7.47 10.84
C ILE A 87 3.31 8.78 11.64
N VAL A 88 2.29 8.92 12.50
CA VAL A 88 2.08 10.14 13.32
C VAL A 88 3.26 10.41 14.26
N ASN A 89 3.88 9.37 14.82
CA ASN A 89 4.96 9.53 15.79
C ASN A 89 6.35 9.76 15.17
N LYS A 90 6.57 9.25 13.95
CA LYS A 90 7.92 9.14 13.36
C LYS A 90 8.13 9.95 12.09
N LEU A 91 7.09 10.22 11.31
CA LEU A 91 7.22 11.00 10.09
C LEU A 91 6.93 12.48 10.40
N PRO A 92 7.92 13.39 10.32
CA PRO A 92 7.61 14.80 10.31
C PRO A 92 6.81 15.12 9.04
N ALA A 93 5.84 16.03 9.11
CA ALA A 93 4.96 16.38 7.99
C ALA A 93 5.70 16.78 6.68
N LYS A 94 7.00 17.06 6.75
CA LYS A 94 7.85 17.48 5.62
C LYS A 94 8.74 16.40 5.03
N GLU A 95 8.98 15.26 5.69
CA GLU A 95 10.00 14.30 5.24
C GLU A 95 9.42 12.89 5.17
N SER A 96 8.64 12.63 4.13
CA SER A 96 8.65 11.30 3.54
C SER A 96 10.03 11.13 2.91
N GLN A 97 10.80 10.12 3.34
CA GLN A 97 12.05 9.74 2.69
C GLN A 97 11.70 9.10 1.34
N MET A 98 11.25 9.93 0.39
CA MET A 98 10.83 9.55 -0.96
C MET A 98 12.00 8.99 -1.77
N CYS A 99 13.23 9.39 -1.45
CA CYS A 99 14.40 9.02 -2.21
C CYS A 99 15.08 7.81 -1.55
N TRP A 100 15.13 6.71 -2.30
CA TRP A 100 16.04 5.61 -2.01
C TRP A 100 17.47 6.17 -1.98
N THR A 101 18.26 5.79 -0.97
CA THR A 101 19.64 6.26 -0.81
C THR A 101 20.41 5.99 -2.09
N SER A 102 20.77 7.05 -2.82
CA SER A 102 21.55 6.97 -4.05
C SER A 102 22.76 6.05 -3.81
N THR A 103 22.78 4.85 -4.41
CA THR A 103 24.03 4.10 -4.52
C THR A 103 24.95 4.93 -5.40
N PRO A 104 26.12 5.37 -4.89
CA PRO A 104 27.13 5.96 -5.74
C PRO A 104 27.60 4.86 -6.70
N THR A 105 27.50 5.13 -8.00
CA THR A 105 28.28 4.41 -9.02
C THR A 105 29.75 4.76 -8.89
#